data_AF-A0AAU9TWU1-F1
#
_entry.id   AF-A0AAU9TWU1-F1
#
_cell.length_a   1.000
_cell.length_b   1.000
_cell.length_c   1.000
_cell.angle_alpha   90.00
_cell.angle_beta   90.00
_cell.angle_gamma   90.00
#
_symmetry.space_group_name_H-M   'P 1'
#
loop_
_entity.id
_entity.type
_entity.pdbx_description
1 polymer ?
#
loop_
_entity_poly.entity_id
_entity_poly.type
_entity_poly.pdbx_seq_one_letter_code
_entity_poly.pdbx_strand_id
1 'polypeptide(L)'
;MQLLCLTTLDATLKKKDIKDIYRVHRRNNTKKAHIITEMSSTILKTYFLKQAKAYNNKQKEKLCAKHLGFTKNEYEPPIYVSEQLTAKGARLYFLARDLAKSQDYKLCWTSYGRIYHVRKNKNSPVIVIKNESHVNSLMRKE
;
A
#
# COMPACT_ATOMS: atom_id res chain seq x y z
N MET A 1 19.41 7.61 9.45
CA MET A 1 18.43 7.10 8.47
C MET A 1 16.97 7.17 8.96
N GLN A 2 16.66 6.94 10.25
CA GLN A 2 15.27 6.96 10.77
C GLN A 2 14.64 8.36 10.95
N LEU A 3 15.43 9.45 11.09
CA LEU A 3 14.92 10.77 11.49
C LEU A 3 14.34 11.64 10.36
N LEU A 4 14.64 11.37 9.08
CA LEU A 4 14.24 12.25 7.96
C LEU A 4 12.89 11.91 7.31
N CYS A 5 12.44 10.65 7.38
CA CYS A 5 11.13 10.24 6.86
C CYS A 5 9.95 10.79 7.70
N LEU A 6 10.24 11.11 8.96
CA LEU A 6 9.31 11.57 9.99
C LEU A 6 8.94 13.06 9.88
N THR A 7 9.78 13.86 9.22
CA THR A 7 9.52 15.28 9.01
C THR A 7 8.76 15.51 7.71
N THR A 8 8.87 14.61 6.74
CA THR A 8 8.20 14.70 5.44
C THR A 8 6.82 14.07 5.44
N LEU A 9 6.64 13.01 6.22
CA LEU A 9 5.33 12.50 6.60
C LEU A 9 5.03 13.08 7.97
N ASP A 10 3.96 13.88 8.08
CA ASP A 10 3.45 14.45 9.34
C ASP A 10 2.94 13.34 10.29
N ALA A 11 3.87 12.48 10.72
CA ALA A 11 3.64 11.24 11.42
C ALA A 11 4.65 11.16 12.55
N THR A 12 4.18 11.24 13.78
CA THR A 12 5.02 11.23 14.98
C THR A 12 5.40 9.79 15.36
N LEU A 13 6.24 9.10 14.58
CA LEU A 13 6.73 7.76 14.94
C LEU A 13 7.96 7.87 15.86
N LYS A 14 7.97 7.09 16.95
CA LYS A 14 9.14 6.97 17.82
C LYS A 14 9.92 5.72 17.42
N LYS A 15 11.23 5.69 17.70
CA LYS A 15 12.08 4.52 17.40
C LYS A 15 11.55 3.22 18.05
N LYS A 16 10.95 3.32 19.24
CA LYS A 16 10.31 2.20 19.95
C LYS A 16 9.12 1.58 19.21
N ASP A 17 8.55 2.29 18.23
CA ASP A 17 7.40 1.82 17.47
C ASP A 17 7.82 0.91 16.31
N ILE A 18 9.11 0.83 16.02
CA ILE A 18 9.69 -0.05 15.00
C ILE A 18 10.27 -1.27 15.72
N LYS A 19 9.75 -2.45 15.38
CA LYS A 19 10.24 -3.73 15.90
C LYS A 19 11.48 -4.17 15.14
N ASP A 20 11.40 -4.18 13.82
CA ASP A 20 12.48 -4.66 12.97
C ASP A 20 12.42 -4.01 11.58
N ILE A 21 13.57 -3.96 10.90
CA ILE A 21 13.71 -3.49 9.52
C ILE A 21 14.68 -4.41 8.79
N TYR A 22 14.19 -5.09 7.76
CA TYR A 22 15.00 -5.98 6.94
C TYR A 22 14.72 -5.82 5.45
N ARG A 23 15.62 -6.35 4.62
CA ARG A 23 15.48 -6.38 3.17
C ARG A 23 15.25 -7.80 2.70
N VAL A 24 14.22 -8.00 1.91
CA VAL A 24 13.98 -9.30 1.28
C VAL A 24 14.86 -9.40 0.04
N HIS A 25 15.90 -10.24 0.14
CA HIS A 25 16.80 -10.52 -0.98
C HIS A 25 16.08 -11.43 -1.98
N ARG A 26 15.94 -10.95 -3.23
CA ARG A 26 15.59 -11.82 -4.35
C ARG A 26 16.88 -12.30 -5.00
N ARG A 27 16.94 -13.62 -5.22
CA ARG A 27 18.11 -14.38 -5.71
C ARG A 27 18.83 -13.79 -6.94
N ASN A 28 18.14 -12.97 -7.76
CA ASN A 28 18.69 -12.47 -9.03
C ASN A 28 18.73 -10.93 -9.21
N ASN A 29 18.37 -10.10 -8.22
CA ASN A 29 18.45 -8.64 -8.41
C ASN A 29 18.50 -7.85 -7.08
N THR A 30 19.70 -7.64 -6.55
CA THR A 30 19.94 -6.94 -5.28
C THR A 30 19.59 -5.45 -5.34
N LYS A 31 19.53 -4.84 -6.54
CA LYS A 31 19.30 -3.39 -6.71
C LYS A 31 17.86 -2.93 -6.48
N LYS A 32 16.89 -3.85 -6.38
CA LYS A 32 15.44 -3.55 -6.19
C LYS A 32 14.81 -4.32 -5.03
N ALA A 33 15.57 -4.63 -3.99
CA ALA A 33 15.04 -5.32 -2.81
C ALA A 33 14.05 -4.42 -2.04
N HIS A 34 12.86 -4.94 -1.76
CA HIS A 34 11.88 -4.25 -0.93
C HIS A 34 12.40 -4.18 0.52
N ILE A 35 12.25 -3.01 1.14
CA ILE A 35 12.49 -2.82 2.57
C ILE A 35 11.18 -3.16 3.28
N ILE A 36 11.24 -4.12 4.20
CA ILE A 36 10.13 -4.47 5.07
C ILE A 36 10.41 -3.87 6.45
N THR A 37 9.43 -3.13 6.95
CA THR A 37 9.48 -2.53 8.29
C THR A 37 8.36 -3.13 9.12
N GLU A 38 8.71 -3.79 10.20
CA GLU A 38 7.77 -4.31 11.18
C GLU A 38 7.53 -3.28 12.27
N MET A 39 6.27 -2.95 12.50
CA MET A 39 5.86 -1.99 13.51
C MET A 39 5.27 -2.70 14.72
N SER A 40 5.41 -2.08 15.89
CA SER A 40 4.91 -2.62 17.16
C SER A 40 3.38 -2.73 17.20
N SER A 41 2.69 -1.79 16.56
CA SER A 41 1.23 -1.69 16.54
C SER A 41 0.67 -1.61 15.12
N THR A 42 -0.42 -2.35 14.88
CA THR A 42 -1.20 -2.29 13.64
C THR A 42 -1.89 -0.94 13.43
N ILE A 43 -2.20 -0.23 14.52
CA ILE A 43 -2.79 1.11 14.48
C ILE A 43 -1.77 2.10 13.90
N LEU A 44 -0.54 2.08 14.39
CA LEU A 44 0.54 2.93 13.89
C LEU A 44 0.89 2.63 12.43
N LYS A 45 0.93 1.35 12.05
CA LYS A 45 1.09 0.93 10.65
C LYS A 45 0.03 1.55 9.74
N THR A 46 -1.23 1.48 10.16
CA THR A 46 -2.35 1.97 9.35
C THR A 46 -2.36 3.49 9.28
N TYR A 47 -2.05 4.17 10.39
CA TYR A 47 -1.90 5.61 10.44
C TYR A 47 -0.78 6.08 9.49
N PHE A 48 0.40 5.45 9.53
CA PHE A 48 1.51 5.76 8.64
C PHE A 48 1.15 5.59 7.17
N LEU A 49 0.50 4.48 6.80
CA LEU A 49 0.03 4.24 5.44
C LEU A 49 -1.00 5.28 4.98
N LYS A 50 -1.88 5.73 5.87
CA LYS A 50 -2.85 6.80 5.59
C LYS A 50 -2.15 8.13 5.33
N GLN A 51 -1.17 8.50 6.16
CA GLN A 51 -0.39 9.73 5.99
C GLN A 51 0.43 9.69 4.69
N ALA A 52 1.06 8.56 4.36
CA ALA A 52 1.79 8.38 3.10
C ALA A 52 0.88 8.52 1.86
N LYS A 53 -0.32 7.94 1.89
CA LYS A 53 -1.32 8.11 0.83
C LYS A 53 -1.84 9.55 0.76
N ALA A 54 -2.11 10.18 1.90
CA ALA A 54 -2.57 11.57 1.96
C ALA A 54 -1.52 12.53 1.39
N TYR A 55 -0.25 12.33 1.70
CA TYR A 55 0.87 13.09 1.14
C TYR A 55 0.91 12.98 -0.39
N ASN A 56 0.91 11.75 -0.92
CA ASN A 56 0.94 11.49 -2.37
C ASN A 56 -0.30 12.01 -3.11
N ASN A 57 -1.45 12.15 -2.44
CA ASN A 57 -2.67 12.71 -3.04
C ASN A 57 -2.70 14.25 -2.97
N LYS A 58 -2.09 14.86 -1.95
CA LYS A 58 -2.04 16.31 -1.75
C LYS A 58 -0.95 16.99 -2.57
N GLN A 59 0.19 16.30 -2.74
CA GLN A 59 1.37 16.86 -3.40
C GLN A 59 1.49 16.36 -4.84
N LYS A 60 1.88 17.26 -5.75
CA LYS A 60 2.15 16.94 -7.17
C LYS A 60 3.43 16.10 -7.30
N GLU A 61 4.38 16.32 -6.41
CA GLU A 61 5.58 15.49 -6.27
C GLU A 61 5.32 14.32 -5.32
N LYS A 62 5.58 13.11 -5.82
CA LYS A 62 5.44 11.88 -5.02
C LYS A 62 6.51 11.84 -3.93
N LEU A 63 6.33 10.96 -2.94
CA LEU A 63 7.35 10.71 -1.95
C LEU A 63 8.61 10.16 -2.63
N CYS A 64 9.67 10.97 -2.77
CA CYS A 64 10.92 10.57 -3.42
C CYS A 64 12.02 10.25 -2.39
N ALA A 65 13.12 9.65 -2.85
CA ALA A 65 14.29 9.33 -2.01
C ALA A 65 14.91 10.57 -1.32
N LYS A 66 14.76 11.78 -1.91
CA LYS A 66 15.14 13.06 -1.30
C LYS A 66 14.46 13.31 0.05
N HIS A 67 13.17 12.95 0.16
CA HIS A 67 12.38 13.09 1.39
C HIS A 67 12.82 12.13 2.51
N LEU A 68 13.65 11.13 2.19
CA LEU A 68 14.24 10.22 3.15
C LEU A 68 15.70 10.58 3.50
N GLY A 69 16.23 11.67 2.93
CA GLY A 69 17.61 12.09 3.11
C GLY A 69 18.61 11.39 2.19
N PHE A 70 18.16 10.72 1.13
CA PHE A 70 19.06 10.23 0.09
C PHE A 70 19.30 11.34 -0.94
N THR A 71 20.44 12.01 -0.84
CA THR A 71 20.84 13.13 -1.69
C THR A 71 21.81 12.73 -2.82
N LYS A 72 22.13 11.44 -2.95
CA LYS A 72 23.34 11.00 -3.67
C LYS A 72 23.16 10.51 -5.12
N ASN A 73 21.95 10.51 -5.68
CA ASN A 73 21.74 10.02 -7.05
C ASN A 73 20.91 10.99 -7.90
N GLU A 74 21.38 11.21 -9.13
CA GLU A 74 20.80 12.05 -10.20
C GLU A 74 19.41 11.59 -10.69
N TYR A 75 18.93 10.45 -10.20
CA TYR A 75 17.59 9.96 -10.43
C TYR A 75 16.79 10.08 -9.14
N GLU A 76 15.63 10.75 -9.21
CA GLU A 76 14.66 10.90 -8.12
C GLU A 76 13.52 9.85 -8.26
N PRO A 77 13.76 8.54 -8.04
CA PRO A 77 12.69 7.58 -8.19
C PRO A 77 11.63 7.82 -7.09
N PRO A 78 10.34 7.80 -7.46
CA PRO A 78 9.27 7.81 -6.46
C PRO A 78 9.33 6.52 -5.64
N ILE A 79 9.09 6.68 -4.35
CA ILE A 79 9.03 5.61 -3.36
C ILE A 79 7.57 5.25 -3.15
N TYR A 80 7.32 3.96 -3.25
CA TYR A 80 6.00 3.39 -3.05
C TYR A 80 5.95 2.70 -1.69
N VAL A 81 4.98 3.11 -0.88
CA VAL A 81 4.71 2.49 0.41
C VAL A 81 3.40 1.71 0.28
N SER A 82 3.49 0.40 0.46
CA SER A 82 2.34 -0.51 0.41
C SER A 82 2.32 -1.39 1.65
N GLU A 83 1.13 -1.82 2.06
CA GLU A 83 1.04 -2.87 3.08
C GLU A 83 1.45 -4.22 2.49
N GLN A 84 2.07 -5.05 3.32
CA GLN A 84 2.28 -6.44 2.97
C GLN A 84 0.97 -7.22 3.18
N LEU A 85 0.46 -7.83 2.12
CA LEU A 85 -0.66 -8.76 2.19
C LEU A 85 -0.15 -10.20 2.40
N THR A 86 -0.96 -11.04 3.04
CA THR A 86 -0.72 -12.49 3.06
C THR A 86 -0.84 -13.07 1.66
N ALA A 87 -0.28 -14.25 1.38
CA ALA A 87 -0.39 -14.88 0.06
C ALA A 87 -1.85 -15.01 -0.41
N LYS A 88 -2.75 -15.39 0.50
CA LYS A 88 -4.20 -15.43 0.26
C LYS A 88 -4.77 -14.05 -0.07
N GLY A 89 -4.38 -13.01 0.68
CA GLY A 89 -4.78 -11.63 0.41
C GLY A 89 -4.26 -11.11 -0.93
N ALA A 90 -3.02 -11.41 -1.30
CA ALA A 90 -2.45 -11.03 -2.59
C ALA A 90 -3.21 -11.69 -3.75
N ARG A 91 -3.56 -12.99 -3.63
CA ARG A 91 -4.37 -13.70 -4.62
C ARG A 91 -5.77 -13.09 -4.76
N LEU A 92 -6.43 -12.82 -3.63
CA LEU A 92 -7.73 -12.15 -3.63
C LEU A 92 -7.65 -10.75 -4.24
N TYR A 93 -6.57 -9.99 -3.98
CA TYR A 93 -6.37 -8.65 -4.54
C TYR A 93 -6.15 -8.69 -6.06
N PHE A 94 -5.48 -9.74 -6.55
CA PHE A 94 -5.34 -9.97 -7.98
C PHE A 94 -6.70 -10.23 -8.66
N LEU A 95 -7.49 -11.17 -8.13
CA LEU A 95 -8.83 -11.48 -8.64
C LEU A 95 -9.76 -10.27 -8.57
N ALA A 96 -9.65 -9.50 -7.50
CA ALA A 96 -10.33 -8.25 -7.31
C ALA A 96 -9.99 -7.22 -8.42
N ARG A 97 -8.71 -7.01 -8.72
CA ARG A 97 -8.32 -6.09 -9.80
C ARG A 97 -8.83 -6.55 -11.17
N ASP A 98 -8.86 -7.86 -11.40
CA ASP A 98 -9.36 -8.43 -12.64
C ASP A 98 -10.88 -8.19 -12.81
N LEU A 99 -11.64 -8.47 -11.74
CA LEU A 99 -13.07 -8.14 -11.67
C LEU A 99 -13.33 -6.64 -11.87
N ALA A 100 -12.46 -5.78 -11.31
CA ALA A 100 -12.63 -4.34 -11.46
C ALA A 100 -12.49 -3.88 -12.91
N LYS A 101 -11.58 -4.50 -13.67
CA LYS A 101 -11.39 -4.22 -15.09
C LYS A 101 -12.53 -4.77 -15.95
N SER A 102 -13.03 -5.96 -15.65
CA SER A 102 -14.07 -6.62 -16.46
C SER A 102 -15.45 -5.98 -16.31
N GLN A 103 -15.78 -5.46 -15.13
CA GLN A 103 -17.13 -4.99 -14.77
C GLN A 103 -17.22 -3.46 -14.55
N ASP A 104 -16.23 -2.71 -15.03
CA ASP A 104 -16.13 -1.23 -14.96
C ASP A 104 -16.19 -0.67 -13.52
N TYR A 105 -15.58 -1.37 -12.56
CA TYR A 105 -15.43 -0.81 -11.21
C TYR A 105 -14.25 0.15 -11.17
N LYS A 106 -14.49 1.40 -10.75
CA LYS A 106 -13.52 2.49 -10.89
C LYS A 106 -12.26 2.36 -10.05
N LEU A 107 -12.32 1.73 -8.87
CA LEU A 107 -11.21 1.73 -7.93
C LEU A 107 -11.15 0.39 -7.16
N CYS A 108 -9.94 -0.03 -6.80
CA CYS A 108 -9.68 -1.21 -5.97
C CYS A 108 -8.51 -0.90 -5.04
N TRP A 109 -8.73 -1.02 -3.72
CA TRP A 109 -7.70 -0.76 -2.73
C TRP A 109 -7.73 -1.78 -1.60
N THR A 110 -6.64 -1.84 -0.85
CA THR A 110 -6.55 -2.64 0.36
C THR A 110 -6.42 -1.74 1.59
N SER A 111 -7.03 -2.17 2.68
CA SER A 111 -6.95 -1.50 3.98
C SER A 111 -7.14 -2.54 5.08
N TYR A 112 -6.32 -2.48 6.13
CA TYR A 112 -6.36 -3.44 7.25
C TYR A 112 -6.28 -4.91 6.79
N GLY A 113 -5.54 -5.20 5.71
CA GLY A 113 -5.47 -6.54 5.12
C GLY A 113 -6.77 -7.06 4.48
N ARG A 114 -7.80 -6.21 4.37
CA ARG A 114 -9.03 -6.49 3.63
C ARG A 114 -8.99 -5.82 2.27
N ILE A 115 -9.58 -6.48 1.29
CA ILE A 115 -9.67 -5.97 -0.08
C ILE A 115 -11.04 -5.32 -0.26
N TYR A 116 -11.00 -4.05 -0.61
CA TYR A 116 -12.18 -3.24 -0.86
C TYR A 116 -12.31 -3.02 -2.36
N HIS A 117 -13.48 -3.35 -2.89
CA HIS A 117 -13.95 -2.95 -4.19
C HIS A 117 -14.75 -1.67 -4.11
N VAL A 118 -14.66 -0.87 -5.18
CA VAL A 118 -15.28 0.44 -5.23
C VAL A 118 -16.39 0.46 -6.24
N ARG A 119 -17.49 1.01 -5.76
CA ARG A 119 -18.69 1.51 -6.41
C ARG A 119 -18.56 1.67 -7.94
N LYS A 120 -19.48 1.05 -8.70
CA LYS A 120 -19.68 1.31 -10.14
C LYS A 120 -20.02 2.79 -10.38
N ASN A 121 -20.79 3.41 -9.47
CA ASN A 121 -21.16 4.84 -9.48
C ASN A 121 -20.87 5.56 -8.15
N LYS A 122 -20.78 6.91 -8.14
CA LYS A 122 -20.46 7.72 -6.93
C LYS A 122 -21.37 7.42 -5.72
N ASN A 123 -22.59 6.89 -5.94
CA ASN A 123 -23.57 6.60 -4.89
C ASN A 123 -23.67 5.12 -4.45
N SER A 124 -23.13 4.15 -5.19
CA SER A 124 -23.34 2.71 -4.88
C SER A 124 -22.56 2.27 -3.63
N PRO A 125 -22.95 1.33 -2.77
CA PRO A 125 -22.17 0.95 -1.58
C PRO A 125 -20.74 0.43 -1.86
N VAL A 126 -19.84 0.57 -0.88
CA VAL A 126 -18.49 -0.02 -0.93
C VAL A 126 -18.60 -1.52 -0.69
N ILE A 127 -18.03 -2.34 -1.56
CA ILE A 127 -18.12 -3.80 -1.47
C ILE A 127 -16.82 -4.35 -0.87
N VAL A 128 -16.93 -5.16 0.18
CA VAL A 128 -15.78 -5.83 0.81
C VAL A 128 -15.67 -7.25 0.30
N ILE A 129 -14.56 -7.58 -0.35
CA ILE A 129 -14.29 -8.94 -0.81
C ILE A 129 -13.63 -9.72 0.33
N LYS A 130 -14.30 -10.79 0.75
CA LYS A 130 -13.85 -11.67 1.85
C LYS A 130 -13.23 -12.97 1.34
N ASN A 131 -13.67 -13.44 0.19
CA ASN A 131 -13.42 -14.78 -0.33
C ASN A 131 -13.56 -14.84 -1.85
N GLU A 132 -12.95 -15.85 -2.45
CA GLU A 132 -12.93 -16.07 -3.91
C GLU A 132 -14.33 -16.32 -4.46
N SER A 133 -15.15 -17.07 -3.73
CA SER A 133 -16.55 -17.32 -4.10
C SER A 133 -17.36 -16.04 -4.24
N HIS A 134 -17.10 -15.03 -3.40
CA HIS A 134 -17.77 -13.73 -3.50
C HIS A 134 -17.32 -12.96 -4.75
N VAL A 135 -16.05 -13.08 -5.16
CA VAL A 135 -15.58 -12.54 -6.44
C VAL A 135 -16.33 -13.19 -7.59
N ASN A 136 -16.42 -14.52 -7.61
CA ASN A 136 -17.09 -15.27 -8.67
C ASN A 136 -18.60 -14.99 -8.74
N SER A 137 -19.25 -14.75 -7.60
CA SER A 137 -20.66 -14.34 -7.58
C SER A 137 -20.86 -12.92 -8.12
N LEU A 138 -19.89 -12.02 -7.94
CA LEU A 138 -19.93 -10.68 -8.53
C LEU A 138 -19.60 -10.69 -10.02
N MET A 139 -18.76 -11.62 -10.50
CA MET A 139 -18.52 -11.81 -11.94
C MET A 139 -19.76 -12.35 -12.66
N ARG A 140 -20.58 -13.17 -11.99
CA ARG A 140 -21.77 -13.82 -12.58
C ARG A 140 -23.06 -13.00 -12.49
N LYS A 141 -23.06 -11.87 -11.79
CA LYS A 141 -24.20 -10.94 -11.79
C LYS A 141 -24.13 -10.08 -13.05
N GLU A 142 -24.54 -10.67 -14.17
CA GLU A 142 -25.06 -9.96 -15.34
C GLU A 142 -26.58 -10.05 -15.33
#